data_AF-A0A0Q0T4P7-F1
#
_entry.id   AF-A0A0Q0T4P7-F1
#
_cell.length_a   1.000
_cell.length_b   1.000
_cell.length_c   1.000
_cell.angle_alpha   90.00
_cell.angle_beta   90.00
_cell.angle_gamma   90.00
#
_symmetry.space_group_name_H-M   'P 1'
#
loop_
_entity.id
_entity.type
_entity.pdbx_description
1 polymer ?
#
loop_
_entity_poly.entity_id
_entity_poly.type
_entity_poly.pdbx_seq_one_letter_code
_entity_poly.pdbx_strand_id
1 'polypeptide(L)'
;MWGSLLAGEVKSPGSYSLRTLDFLRNISQSEAKLIEKASRLKIQGFIWQEARNQGLISFKELMELQDLGIVSGVDSQSIMFSASGLEDGDSNWLRVLESHSKCIVIRSSDVNASLDFQIYPFTKLGLQIMELGSFQEDEEYILNFGKHVAGKGFNVSIGEVSSSTSEFLTWDNEISITLRR
;
A
#
# COMPACT_ATOMS: atom_id res chain seq x y z
N MET A 1 5.49 3.40 -17.33
CA MET A 1 4.25 2.64 -17.55
C MET A 1 4.29 1.80 -18.82
N TRP A 2 4.17 2.34 -20.04
CA TRP A 2 4.20 1.51 -21.27
C TRP A 2 5.46 0.66 -21.44
N GLY A 3 6.65 1.23 -21.21
CA GLY A 3 7.91 0.48 -21.28
C GLY A 3 7.96 -0.68 -20.29
N SER A 4 7.53 -0.44 -19.05
CA SER A 4 7.46 -1.46 -17.99
C SER A 4 6.49 -2.59 -18.34
N LEU A 5 5.32 -2.24 -18.89
CA LEU A 5 4.31 -3.19 -19.31
C LEU A 5 4.84 -4.12 -20.40
N LEU A 6 5.42 -3.54 -21.46
CA LEU A 6 5.95 -4.30 -22.59
C LEU A 6 7.13 -5.17 -22.16
N ALA A 7 8.03 -4.65 -21.32
CA ALA A 7 9.13 -5.42 -20.77
C ALA A 7 8.63 -6.62 -19.93
N GLY A 8 7.57 -6.43 -19.14
CA GLY A 8 6.94 -7.50 -18.36
C GLY A 8 6.34 -8.59 -19.24
N GLU A 9 5.54 -8.21 -20.25
CA GLU A 9 4.94 -9.18 -21.20
C GLU A 9 5.99 -9.93 -22.02
N VAL A 10 7.10 -9.28 -22.41
CA VAL A 10 8.20 -9.94 -23.12
C VAL A 10 8.94 -10.93 -22.20
N LYS A 11 9.17 -10.55 -20.94
CA LYS A 11 9.86 -11.40 -19.96
C LYS A 11 9.01 -12.59 -19.52
N SER A 12 7.71 -12.38 -19.32
CA SER A 12 6.76 -13.39 -18.87
C SER A 12 5.37 -13.08 -19.44
N PRO A 13 4.99 -13.72 -20.57
CA PRO A 13 3.71 -13.48 -21.21
C PRO A 13 2.52 -13.73 -20.27
N GLY A 14 1.55 -12.81 -20.26
CA GLY A 14 0.38 -12.89 -19.39
C GLY A 14 0.60 -12.36 -17.98
N SER A 15 1.71 -11.65 -17.72
CA SER A 15 1.96 -10.96 -16.45
C SER A 15 0.89 -9.89 -16.17
N TYR A 16 0.36 -9.25 -17.21
CA TYR A 16 -0.70 -8.26 -17.13
C TYR A 16 -1.98 -8.78 -17.77
N SER A 17 -3.12 -8.46 -17.14
CA SER A 17 -4.42 -8.83 -17.70
C SER A 17 -4.73 -8.03 -18.96
N LEU A 18 -5.55 -8.58 -19.87
CA LEU A 18 -6.08 -7.83 -21.01
C LEU A 18 -6.77 -6.53 -20.58
N ARG A 19 -7.43 -6.56 -19.40
CA ARG A 19 -8.02 -5.36 -18.79
C ARG A 19 -6.99 -4.28 -18.46
N THR A 20 -5.78 -4.65 -18.05
CA THR A 20 -4.69 -3.69 -17.81
C THR A 20 -4.17 -3.08 -19.11
N LEU A 21 -4.05 -3.89 -20.17
CA LEU A 21 -3.66 -3.40 -21.50
C LEU A 21 -4.67 -2.39 -22.05
N ASP A 22 -5.96 -2.74 -21.99
CA ASP A 22 -7.04 -1.88 -22.46
C ASP A 22 -7.19 -0.62 -21.60
N PHE A 23 -6.99 -0.72 -20.29
CA PHE A 23 -6.97 0.44 -19.41
C PHE A 23 -5.84 1.40 -19.77
N LEU A 24 -4.60 0.88 -19.88
CA LEU A 24 -3.44 1.72 -20.18
C LEU A 24 -3.54 2.35 -21.58
N ARG A 25 -4.19 1.69 -22.54
CA ARG A 25 -4.47 2.25 -23.87
C ARG A 25 -5.37 3.49 -23.84
N ASN A 26 -6.32 3.53 -22.91
CA ASN A 26 -7.38 4.53 -22.89
C ASN A 26 -7.23 5.59 -21.80
N ILE A 27 -6.20 5.48 -20.95
CA ILE A 27 -6.01 6.43 -19.85
C ILE A 27 -5.63 7.83 -20.36
N SER A 28 -6.31 8.84 -19.84
CA SER A 28 -6.00 10.25 -20.03
C SER A 28 -4.84 10.71 -19.15
N GLN A 29 -4.25 11.85 -19.48
CA GLN A 29 -3.18 12.43 -18.66
C GLN A 29 -3.64 12.81 -17.25
N SER A 30 -4.88 13.27 -17.09
CA SER A 30 -5.46 13.61 -15.78
C SER A 30 -5.63 12.38 -14.90
N GLU A 31 -6.14 11.28 -15.46
CA GLU A 31 -6.29 10.02 -14.73
C GLU A 31 -4.91 9.44 -14.37
N ALA A 32 -3.93 9.52 -15.27
CA ALA A 32 -2.56 9.07 -14.98
C ALA A 32 -1.93 9.84 -13.81
N LYS A 33 -2.13 11.16 -13.72
CA LYS A 33 -1.68 11.99 -12.59
C LYS A 33 -2.41 11.64 -11.29
N LEU A 34 -3.69 11.34 -11.37
CA LEU A 34 -4.47 10.90 -10.21
C LEU A 34 -3.99 9.54 -9.69
N ILE A 35 -3.67 8.61 -10.58
CA ILE A 35 -3.06 7.31 -10.22
C ILE A 35 -1.67 7.51 -9.62
N GLU A 36 -0.85 8.40 -10.16
CA GLU A 36 0.44 8.76 -9.56
C GLU A 36 0.26 9.33 -8.15
N LYS A 37 -0.73 10.19 -7.93
CA LYS A 37 -1.05 10.70 -6.61
C LYS A 37 -1.47 9.57 -5.64
N ALA A 38 -2.30 8.65 -6.10
CA ALA A 38 -2.74 7.50 -5.32
C ALA A 38 -1.60 6.53 -4.99
N SER A 39 -0.64 6.35 -5.90
CA SER A 39 0.48 5.43 -5.71
C SER A 39 1.41 5.88 -4.60
N ARG A 40 1.61 7.19 -4.40
CA ARG A 40 2.37 7.76 -3.27
C ARG A 40 1.78 7.38 -1.91
N LEU A 41 0.48 7.09 -1.86
CA LEU A 41 -0.29 6.76 -0.66
C LEU A 41 -0.51 5.24 -0.50
N LYS A 42 0.10 4.42 -1.35
CA LYS A 42 0.00 2.96 -1.30
C LYS A 42 0.79 2.42 -0.11
N ILE A 43 0.10 1.78 0.82
CA ILE A 43 0.67 0.89 1.83
C ILE A 43 0.17 -0.51 1.51
N GLN A 44 1.11 -1.38 1.13
CA GLN A 44 0.89 -2.72 0.61
C GLN A 44 -0.16 -2.72 -0.51
N GLY A 45 -1.37 -3.18 -0.23
CA GLY A 45 -2.46 -3.29 -1.20
C GLY A 45 -3.56 -2.25 -1.01
N PHE A 46 -3.33 -1.17 -0.26
CA PHE A 46 -4.39 -0.24 0.10
C PHE A 46 -3.90 1.21 0.30
N ILE A 47 -4.86 2.13 0.40
CA ILE A 47 -4.69 3.48 0.95
C ILE A 47 -5.36 3.51 2.33
N TRP A 48 -4.65 3.95 3.37
CA TRP A 48 -5.24 4.19 4.69
C TRP A 48 -6.22 5.37 4.63
N GLN A 49 -7.41 5.20 5.20
CA GLN A 49 -8.53 6.13 5.06
C GLN A 49 -8.18 7.56 5.53
N GLU A 50 -7.29 7.71 6.50
CA GLU A 50 -6.87 9.01 7.04
C GLU A 50 -6.12 9.87 6.02
N ALA A 51 -5.64 9.31 4.90
CA ALA A 51 -5.13 10.09 3.76
C ALA A 51 -6.13 11.17 3.31
N ARG A 52 -7.44 10.88 3.43
CA ARG A 52 -8.51 11.83 3.16
C ARG A 52 -8.54 12.98 4.17
N ASN A 53 -8.44 12.65 5.45
CA ASN A 53 -8.50 13.62 6.54
C ASN A 53 -7.25 14.51 6.59
N GLN A 54 -6.10 13.99 6.17
CA GLN A 54 -4.85 14.73 5.98
C GLN A 54 -4.86 15.61 4.73
N GLY A 55 -5.91 15.56 3.90
CA GLY A 55 -5.99 16.34 2.66
C GLY A 55 -5.08 15.83 1.53
N LEU A 56 -4.45 14.67 1.70
CA LEU A 56 -3.56 14.07 0.72
C LEU A 56 -4.33 13.56 -0.50
N ILE A 57 -5.59 13.16 -0.32
CA ILE A 57 -6.50 12.81 -1.40
C ILE A 57 -7.94 13.16 -1.06
N SER A 58 -8.66 13.80 -1.96
CA SER A 58 -10.05 14.22 -1.72
C SER A 58 -11.03 13.06 -1.93
N PHE A 59 -12.23 13.19 -1.38
CA PHE A 59 -13.32 12.24 -1.64
C PHE A 59 -13.66 12.13 -3.13
N LYS A 60 -13.65 13.26 -3.85
CA LYS A 60 -13.90 13.30 -5.29
C LYS A 60 -12.85 12.49 -6.06
N GLU A 61 -11.58 12.68 -5.73
CA GLU A 61 -10.47 11.93 -6.32
C GLU A 61 -10.54 10.42 -6.02
N LEU A 62 -10.93 10.04 -4.79
CA LEU A 62 -11.18 8.63 -4.45
C LEU A 62 -12.34 8.04 -5.25
N MET A 63 -13.43 8.78 -5.44
CA MET A 63 -14.55 8.34 -6.28
C MET A 63 -14.12 8.18 -7.74
N GLU A 64 -13.35 9.12 -8.29
CA GLU A 64 -12.78 9.00 -9.64
C GLU A 64 -11.89 7.74 -9.76
N LEU A 65 -11.03 7.46 -8.77
CA LEU A 65 -10.23 6.22 -8.75
C LEU A 65 -11.09 4.96 -8.68
N GLN A 66 -12.22 5.00 -7.97
CA GLN A 66 -13.16 3.88 -7.90
C GLN A 66 -13.87 3.66 -9.25
N ASP A 67 -14.29 4.73 -9.91
CA ASP A 67 -14.94 4.67 -11.22
C ASP A 67 -13.98 4.15 -12.31
N LEU A 68 -12.68 4.48 -12.20
CA LEU A 68 -11.62 3.86 -13.01
C LEU A 68 -11.36 2.39 -12.68
N GLY A 69 -11.91 1.90 -11.57
CA GLY A 69 -11.69 0.55 -11.05
C GLY A 69 -10.31 0.36 -10.44
N ILE A 70 -9.65 1.41 -9.96
CA ILE A 70 -8.32 1.35 -9.32
C ILE A 70 -8.45 1.01 -7.83
N VAL A 71 -9.42 1.59 -7.13
CA VAL A 71 -9.72 1.31 -5.72
C VAL A 71 -11.16 0.84 -5.54
N SER A 72 -11.52 0.37 -4.35
CA SER A 72 -12.91 0.06 -3.98
C SER A 72 -13.26 0.51 -2.55
N GLY A 73 -14.55 0.48 -2.22
CA GLY A 73 -15.06 0.78 -0.87
C GLY A 73 -15.16 2.26 -0.53
N VAL A 74 -15.08 3.16 -1.52
CA VAL A 74 -15.17 4.61 -1.31
C VAL A 74 -16.59 5.03 -0.97
N ASP A 75 -17.58 4.42 -1.64
CA ASP A 75 -19.01 4.61 -1.44
C ASP A 75 -19.49 4.16 -0.06
N SER A 76 -18.88 3.12 0.52
CA SER A 76 -19.18 2.60 1.87
C SER A 76 -18.44 3.32 3.00
N GLN A 77 -17.86 4.50 2.76
CA GLN A 77 -17.01 5.24 3.71
C GLN A 77 -15.73 4.51 4.16
N SER A 78 -15.16 3.62 3.33
CA SER A 78 -14.01 2.71 3.58
C SER A 78 -14.38 1.31 4.08
N ILE A 79 -13.39 0.41 4.04
CA ILE A 79 -13.48 -0.98 4.49
C ILE A 79 -12.64 -1.13 5.76
N MET A 80 -13.16 -1.83 6.77
CA MET A 80 -12.37 -2.23 7.94
C MET A 80 -11.43 -3.37 7.54
N PHE A 81 -10.13 -3.13 7.63
CA PHE A 81 -9.09 -4.13 7.48
C PHE A 81 -8.69 -4.65 8.84
N SER A 82 -8.69 -5.97 8.99
CA SER A 82 -8.22 -6.68 10.18
C SER A 82 -7.05 -7.57 9.79
N ALA A 83 -5.91 -7.33 10.41
CA ALA A 83 -4.68 -8.08 10.16
C ALA A 83 -4.29 -8.89 11.39
N SER A 84 -4.19 -10.21 11.23
CA SER A 84 -3.47 -11.10 12.14
C SER A 84 -1.97 -11.12 11.80
N GLY A 85 -1.12 -11.43 12.77
CA GLY A 85 0.32 -11.55 12.57
C GLY A 85 0.66 -12.88 11.94
N LEU A 86 1.86 -12.95 11.37
CA LEU A 86 2.53 -14.22 11.18
C LEU A 86 3.17 -14.61 12.52
N GLU A 87 3.07 -15.88 12.89
CA GLU A 87 3.88 -16.44 13.97
C GLU A 87 5.32 -16.51 13.48
N ASP A 88 6.18 -15.64 14.01
CA ASP A 88 7.62 -15.81 13.88
C ASP A 88 8.07 -16.91 14.86
N GLY A 89 9.12 -17.67 14.53
CA GLY A 89 9.53 -18.90 15.23
C GLY A 89 9.71 -18.79 16.76
N ASP A 90 9.78 -17.56 17.28
CA ASP A 90 9.80 -17.20 18.70
C ASP A 90 8.41 -16.93 19.33
N SER A 91 7.31 -17.33 18.67
CA SER A 91 5.92 -17.04 19.10
C SER A 91 5.64 -15.54 19.26
N ASN A 92 6.21 -14.73 18.38
CA ASN A 92 5.93 -13.30 18.32
C ASN A 92 5.02 -13.00 17.13
N TRP A 93 4.11 -12.05 17.32
CA TRP A 93 3.27 -11.52 16.24
C TRP A 93 4.12 -10.56 15.40
N LEU A 94 4.24 -10.84 14.11
CA LEU A 94 4.94 -9.98 13.15
C LEU A 94 4.06 -9.70 11.94
N ARG A 95 4.03 -8.44 11.52
CA ARG A 95 3.48 -8.05 10.23
C ARG A 95 4.35 -6.98 9.58
N VAL A 96 4.60 -7.13 8.29
CA VAL A 96 5.36 -6.17 7.49
C VAL A 96 4.48 -5.67 6.36
N LEU A 97 4.39 -4.36 6.22
CA LEU A 97 3.61 -3.69 5.17
C LEU A 97 4.56 -2.91 4.26
N GLU A 98 4.68 -3.32 3.01
CA GLU A 98 5.56 -2.70 2.02
C GLU A 98 4.96 -1.39 1.47
N SER A 99 5.76 -0.35 1.30
CA SER A 99 5.40 0.88 0.59
C SER A 99 6.59 1.33 -0.25
N HIS A 100 6.63 0.88 -1.50
CA HIS A 100 7.72 1.12 -2.46
C HIS A 100 9.10 0.80 -1.87
N SER A 101 9.93 1.81 -1.57
CA SER A 101 11.28 1.60 -1.04
C SER A 101 11.32 1.42 0.48
N LYS A 102 10.19 1.59 1.17
CA LYS A 102 10.08 1.48 2.63
C LYS A 102 9.19 0.31 3.03
N CYS A 103 9.33 -0.13 4.27
CA CYS A 103 8.38 -1.04 4.89
C CYS A 103 8.05 -0.57 6.31
N ILE A 104 6.81 -0.84 6.73
CA ILE A 104 6.37 -0.64 8.11
C ILE A 104 6.39 -2.00 8.78
N VAL A 105 7.24 -2.16 9.78
CA VAL A 105 7.39 -3.40 10.55
C VAL A 105 6.64 -3.24 11.85
N ILE A 106 5.73 -4.16 12.13
CA ILE A 106 4.79 -4.10 13.23
C ILE A 106 4.95 -5.38 14.05
N ARG A 107 5.21 -5.23 15.34
CA ARG A 107 5.43 -6.34 16.27
C ARG A 107 4.51 -6.23 17.48
N SER A 108 4.09 -7.38 17.99
CA SER A 108 3.38 -7.52 19.25
C SER A 108 3.86 -8.77 20.00
N SER A 109 3.92 -8.68 21.33
CA SER A 109 4.13 -9.84 22.20
C SER A 109 2.87 -10.70 22.37
N ASP A 110 1.71 -10.18 21.97
CA ASP A 110 0.46 -10.93 21.94
C ASP A 110 0.24 -11.55 20.56
N VAL A 111 0.35 -12.88 20.49
CA VAL A 111 0.14 -13.68 19.26
C VAL A 111 -1.29 -13.56 18.72
N ASN A 112 -2.26 -13.24 19.59
CA ASN A 112 -3.66 -13.07 19.21
C ASN A 112 -4.02 -11.62 18.88
N ALA A 113 -3.04 -10.70 18.87
CA ALA A 113 -3.30 -9.31 18.54
C ALA A 113 -3.96 -9.18 17.15
N SER A 114 -4.96 -8.31 17.05
CA SER A 114 -5.53 -7.89 15.76
C SER A 114 -5.21 -6.43 15.53
N LEU A 115 -4.71 -6.12 14.34
CA LEU A 115 -4.53 -4.75 13.90
C LEU A 115 -5.70 -4.36 12.99
N ASP A 116 -6.58 -3.51 13.52
CA ASP A 116 -7.80 -3.09 12.81
C ASP A 116 -7.73 -1.62 12.39
N PHE A 117 -7.97 -1.28 11.13
CA PHE A 117 -8.05 0.11 10.65
C PHE A 117 -8.82 0.21 9.33
N GLN A 118 -9.27 1.43 8.99
CA GLN A 118 -10.06 1.69 7.79
C GLN A 118 -9.19 1.95 6.56
N ILE A 119 -9.54 1.35 5.43
CA ILE A 119 -8.77 1.41 4.18
C ILE A 119 -9.66 1.58 2.93
N TYR A 120 -9.02 2.05 1.86
CA TYR A 120 -9.48 1.90 0.48
C TYR A 120 -8.55 0.89 -0.21
N PRO A 121 -8.95 -0.37 -0.39
CA PRO A 121 -8.11 -1.36 -1.05
C PRO A 121 -7.97 -1.08 -2.54
N PHE A 122 -6.78 -1.36 -3.09
CA PHE A 122 -6.59 -1.41 -4.53
C PHE A 122 -7.28 -2.66 -5.11
N THR A 123 -7.89 -2.51 -6.28
CA THR A 123 -8.40 -3.66 -7.03
C THR A 123 -7.23 -4.41 -7.68
N LYS A 124 -7.50 -5.59 -8.27
CA LYS A 124 -6.49 -6.30 -9.08
C LYS A 124 -5.94 -5.45 -10.22
N LEU A 125 -6.80 -4.66 -10.87
CA LEU A 125 -6.37 -3.71 -11.91
C LEU A 125 -5.50 -2.62 -11.30
N GLY A 126 -5.93 -2.04 -10.17
CA GLY A 126 -5.15 -1.02 -9.47
C GLY A 126 -3.74 -1.50 -9.12
N LEU A 127 -3.62 -2.70 -8.55
CA LEU A 127 -2.31 -3.29 -8.21
C LEU A 127 -1.42 -3.48 -9.43
N GLN A 128 -1.94 -4.07 -10.52
CA GLN A 128 -1.20 -4.22 -11.78
C GLN A 128 -0.73 -2.87 -12.32
N ILE A 129 -1.56 -1.82 -12.22
CA ILE A 129 -1.21 -0.46 -12.64
C ILE A 129 -0.14 0.15 -11.74
N MET A 130 -0.19 -0.08 -10.42
CA MET A 130 0.80 0.43 -9.47
C MET A 130 2.20 -0.18 -9.69
N GLU A 131 2.30 -1.37 -10.27
CA GLU A 131 3.58 -2.01 -10.62
C GLU A 131 4.24 -1.41 -11.88
N LEU A 132 3.48 -0.69 -12.72
CA LEU A 132 3.97 -0.17 -13.99
C LEU A 132 4.71 1.17 -13.89
N GLY A 133 4.53 1.89 -12.79
CA GLY A 133 5.16 3.18 -12.57
C GLY A 133 6.34 3.10 -11.62
N SER A 134 7.28 4.03 -11.79
CA SER A 134 8.31 4.30 -10.78
C SER A 134 7.75 5.39 -9.89
N PHE A 135 7.30 4.99 -8.71
CA PHE A 135 6.65 5.88 -7.76
C PHE A 135 7.51 6.01 -6.51
N GLN A 136 7.34 7.14 -5.82
CA GLN A 136 7.94 7.37 -4.51
C GLN A 136 6.82 7.46 -3.49
N GLU A 137 7.06 6.92 -2.31
CA GLU A 137 6.19 7.02 -1.16
C GLU A 137 6.11 8.46 -0.62
N ASP A 138 4.98 8.78 0.00
CA ASP A 138 4.87 9.95 0.88
C ASP A 138 5.37 9.56 2.28
N GLU A 139 6.56 10.03 2.65
CA GLU A 139 7.22 9.65 3.91
C GLU A 139 6.45 10.12 5.15
N GLU A 140 5.83 11.31 5.09
CA GLU A 140 5.06 11.85 6.21
C GLU A 140 3.82 11.00 6.45
N TYR A 141 3.15 10.59 5.37
CA TYR A 141 2.01 9.70 5.42
C TYR A 141 2.36 8.32 5.99
N ILE A 142 3.48 7.71 5.58
CA ILE A 142 3.98 6.45 6.16
C ILE A 142 4.24 6.62 7.66
N LEU A 143 4.91 7.71 8.05
CA LEU A 143 5.21 8.00 9.45
C LEU A 143 3.94 8.18 10.27
N ASN A 144 2.95 8.88 9.74
CA ASN A 144 1.66 9.09 10.41
C ASN A 144 0.88 7.78 10.57
N PHE A 145 0.90 6.92 9.55
CA PHE A 145 0.35 5.57 9.66
C PHE A 145 1.07 4.76 10.75
N GLY A 146 2.41 4.78 10.78
CA GLY A 146 3.19 4.08 11.79
C GLY A 146 2.91 4.57 13.22
N LYS A 147 2.76 5.89 13.43
CA LYS A 147 2.33 6.47 14.71
C LYS A 147 0.92 6.03 15.12
N HIS A 148 -0.01 5.98 14.17
CA HIS A 148 -1.38 5.49 14.42
C HIS A 148 -1.38 4.05 14.91
N VAL A 149 -0.58 3.18 14.28
CA VAL A 149 -0.41 1.78 14.69
C VAL A 149 0.29 1.69 16.06
N ALA A 150 1.32 2.49 16.31
CA ALA A 150 1.99 2.54 17.61
C ALA A 150 1.03 3.00 18.73
N GLY A 151 0.11 3.92 18.42
CA GLY A 151 -0.93 4.39 19.33
C GLY A 151 -1.92 3.31 19.76
N LYS A 152 -1.99 2.20 19.01
CA LYS A 152 -2.79 1.01 19.35
C LYS A 152 -2.04 -0.01 20.20
N GLY A 153 -0.82 0.30 20.63
CA GLY A 153 -0.02 -0.54 21.53
C GLY A 153 0.95 -1.49 20.84
N PHE A 154 1.09 -1.41 19.52
CA PHE A 154 2.08 -2.19 18.77
C PHE A 154 3.47 -1.55 18.83
N ASN A 155 4.52 -2.37 18.76
CA ASN A 155 5.87 -1.87 18.50
C ASN A 155 6.03 -1.68 16.98
N VAL A 156 6.33 -0.47 16.56
CA VAL A 156 6.38 -0.12 15.13
C VAL A 156 7.73 0.48 14.77
N SER A 157 8.21 0.12 13.61
CA SER A 157 9.41 0.69 13.00
C SER A 157 9.26 0.82 11.49
N ILE A 158 10.12 1.63 10.89
CA ILE A 158 10.19 1.81 9.44
C ILE A 158 11.57 1.34 8.98
N GLY A 159 11.59 0.44 7.99
CA GLY A 159 12.81 -0.03 7.33
C GLY A 159 12.85 0.35 5.85
N GLU A 160 13.99 0.08 5.22
CA GLU A 160 14.22 0.23 3.77
C GLU A 160 14.22 -1.13 3.11
N VAL A 161 13.40 -1.31 2.07
CA VAL A 161 13.27 -2.58 1.36
C VAL A 161 14.51 -2.82 0.52
N SER A 162 15.23 -3.92 0.79
CA SER A 162 16.40 -4.33 0.02
C SER A 162 16.07 -5.37 -1.05
N SER A 163 15.08 -6.23 -0.81
CA SER A 163 14.52 -7.13 -1.83
C SER A 163 13.08 -7.50 -1.51
N SER A 164 12.24 -7.61 -2.54
CA SER A 164 10.85 -8.05 -2.42
C SER A 164 10.57 -9.10 -3.51
N THR A 165 10.12 -10.27 -3.09
CA THR A 165 9.69 -11.39 -3.95
C THR A 165 8.30 -11.86 -3.51
N SER A 166 7.70 -12.79 -4.26
CA SER A 166 6.41 -13.38 -3.87
C SER A 166 6.47 -14.17 -2.55
N GLU A 167 7.65 -14.57 -2.11
CA GLU A 167 7.86 -15.44 -0.94
C GLU A 167 8.55 -14.73 0.23
N PHE A 168 9.44 -13.79 -0.06
CA PHE A 168 10.28 -13.13 0.93
C PHE A 168 10.35 -11.62 0.71
N LEU A 169 10.35 -10.88 1.81
CA LEU A 169 10.66 -9.45 1.87
C LEU A 169 11.84 -9.26 2.81
N THR A 170 12.91 -8.62 2.35
CA THR A 170 14.07 -8.25 3.16
C THR A 170 14.16 -6.73 3.28
N TRP A 171 14.56 -6.26 4.45
CA TRP A 171 14.72 -4.83 4.72
C TRP A 171 15.91 -4.57 5.63
N ASP A 172 16.40 -3.34 5.57
CA ASP A 172 17.54 -2.83 6.34
C ASP A 172 17.17 -1.49 7.01
N ASN A 173 18.09 -0.92 7.78
CA ASN A 173 17.97 0.44 8.35
C ASN A 173 16.68 0.70 9.16
N GLU A 174 16.30 -0.25 10.01
CA GLU A 174 15.06 -0.16 10.79
C GLU A 174 15.12 0.95 11.88
N ILE A 175 14.18 1.88 11.84
CA ILE A 175 14.04 3.00 12.80
C ILE A 175 12.74 2.85 13.58
N SER A 176 12.82 2.67 14.90
CA SER A 176 11.65 2.53 15.77
C SER A 176 10.88 3.84 15.94
N ILE A 177 9.55 3.77 15.84
CA ILE A 177 8.64 4.88 16.11
C ILE A 177 8.34 4.90 17.62
N THR A 178 8.77 5.94 18.32
CA THR A 178 8.43 6.17 19.72
C THR A 178 7.43 7.33 19.83
N LEU A 179 6.27 7.08 20.44
CA LEU A 179 5.33 8.13 20.78
C LEU A 179 5.89 8.91 21.99
N ARG A 180 6.22 10.19 21.78
CA ARG A 180 6.51 11.09 22.91
C ARG A 180 5.21 11.30 23.69
N ARG A 181 5.21 10.89 24.96
CA ARG A 181 4.15 11.21 25.92
C ARG A 181 4.16 12.68 26.28
#